data_AF-A0A239AXR3-F1
#
_entry.id   AF-A0A239AXR3-F1
#
_cell.length_a   1.000
_cell.length_b   1.000
_cell.length_c   1.000
_cell.angle_alpha   90.00
_cell.angle_beta   90.00
_cell.angle_gamma   90.00
#
_symmetry.space_group_name_H-M   'P 1'
#
loop_
_entity.id
_entity.type
_entity.pdbx_description
1 polymer ?
#
loop_
_entity_poly.entity_id
_entity_poly.type
_entity_poly.pdbx_seq_one_letter_code
_entity_poly.pdbx_strand_id
1 'polypeptide(L)'
;MSFGHVVTSFTGLRAKTEGEDFIVEESQESSGLLNVAAIDSPGLTAAPAIAEYVVELIKNKLGNMQKRADFNPNRRPNIHFMELSDTEKAKLIQEDPRYGRIICRCEQITEGEIIDVIKRKVGARTLDGVKRRARPGSGRCQGGLCAPRVMEIIARELGIDITEVVKDSEDSYILTGKTK
;
A
#
# COMPACT_ATOMS: atom_id res chain seq x y z
N MET A 1 -15.64 6.86 -26.15
CA MET A 1 -15.64 5.54 -25.47
C MET A 1 -17.09 5.11 -25.32
N SER A 2 -17.44 3.85 -25.63
CA SER A 2 -18.81 3.36 -25.41
C SER A 2 -19.07 3.22 -23.90
N PHE A 3 -20.33 3.38 -23.50
CA PHE A 3 -20.80 3.47 -22.11
C PHE A 3 -20.68 2.16 -21.29
N GLY A 4 -19.95 1.14 -21.78
CA GLY A 4 -19.83 -0.17 -21.12
C GLY A 4 -18.40 -0.66 -20.87
N HIS A 5 -17.38 0.14 -21.18
CA HIS A 5 -15.96 -0.27 -21.08
C HIS A 5 -15.26 0.25 -19.81
N VAL A 6 -15.86 1.19 -19.09
CA VAL A 6 -15.30 1.75 -17.85
C VAL A 6 -15.67 0.84 -16.69
N VAL A 7 -14.66 0.19 -16.09
CA VAL A 7 -14.84 -0.71 -14.95
C VAL A 7 -14.71 0.04 -13.62
N THR A 8 -13.81 1.02 -13.55
CA THR A 8 -13.63 1.91 -12.41
C THR A 8 -13.01 3.21 -12.91
N SER A 9 -13.31 4.31 -12.24
CA SER A 9 -12.61 5.59 -12.40
C SER A 9 -12.15 6.08 -11.03
N PHE A 10 -11.14 6.94 -11.02
CA PHE A 10 -10.67 7.62 -9.82
C PHE A 10 -10.30 9.05 -10.18
N THR A 11 -10.28 9.91 -9.16
CA THR A 11 -9.76 11.27 -9.26
C THR A 11 -8.74 11.48 -8.15
N GLY A 12 -7.81 12.40 -8.36
CA GLY A 12 -6.80 12.77 -7.40
C GLY A 12 -6.61 14.28 -7.40
N LEU A 13 -6.31 14.83 -6.23
CA LEU A 13 -5.96 16.24 -6.09
C LEU A 13 -4.45 16.39 -6.15
N ARG A 14 -3.99 17.44 -6.82
CA ARG A 14 -2.60 17.88 -6.79
C ARG A 14 -2.48 19.00 -5.77
N ALA A 15 -1.54 18.87 -4.84
CA ALA A 15 -1.22 19.93 -3.90
C ALA A 15 -0.39 20.97 -4.63
N LYS A 16 -1.02 22.05 -5.10
CA LYS A 16 -0.37 23.12 -5.86
C LYS A 16 -0.52 24.45 -5.13
N THR A 17 0.49 25.32 -5.23
CA THR A 17 0.40 26.72 -4.77
C THR A 17 0.29 27.68 -5.95
N GLU A 18 0.14 28.97 -5.68
CA GLU A 18 0.27 30.02 -6.70
C GLU A 18 1.69 30.11 -7.28
N GLY A 19 2.72 29.76 -6.51
CA GLY A 19 4.11 29.68 -6.95
C GLY A 19 4.42 28.45 -7.82
N GLU A 20 5.57 28.49 -8.50
CA GLU A 20 5.97 27.46 -9.47
C GLU A 20 6.67 26.25 -8.86
N ASP A 21 7.16 26.33 -7.61
CA ASP A 21 7.99 25.29 -6.98
C ASP A 21 7.42 24.76 -5.65
N PHE A 22 7.97 23.65 -5.19
CA PHE A 22 7.66 22.98 -3.94
C PHE A 22 8.05 23.83 -2.73
N ILE A 23 7.30 23.69 -1.63
CA ILE A 23 7.65 24.32 -0.36
C ILE A 23 8.42 23.29 0.47
N VAL A 24 9.75 23.42 0.52
CA VAL A 24 10.64 22.59 1.34
C VAL A 24 11.53 23.49 2.21
N GLU A 25 11.00 23.94 3.34
CA GLU A 25 11.63 24.96 4.18
C GLU A 25 11.16 24.89 5.63
N GLU A 26 11.84 25.59 6.53
CA GLU A 26 11.38 25.77 7.90
C GLU A 26 10.33 26.89 8.00
N SER A 27 9.30 26.67 8.82
CA SER A 27 8.30 27.70 9.10
C SER A 27 8.94 28.92 9.74
N GLN A 28 8.63 30.10 9.19
CA GLN A 28 9.03 31.40 9.76
C GLN A 28 8.29 31.71 11.06
N GLU A 29 7.11 31.12 11.27
CA GLU A 29 6.27 31.35 12.45
C GLU A 29 6.52 30.35 13.58
N SER A 30 7.13 29.19 13.28
CA SER A 30 7.31 28.11 14.25
C SER A 30 8.63 27.38 14.04
N SER A 31 9.63 27.75 14.85
CA SER A 31 10.94 27.07 14.85
C SER A 31 10.78 25.58 15.21
N GLY A 32 11.39 24.72 14.40
CA GLY A 32 11.34 23.27 14.50
C GLY A 32 10.32 22.62 13.56
N LEU A 33 9.44 23.41 12.92
CA LEU A 33 8.47 22.92 11.95
C LEU A 33 9.02 23.02 10.53
N LEU A 34 9.26 21.89 9.88
CA LEU A 34 9.63 21.83 8.45
C LEU A 34 8.40 21.56 7.59
N ASN A 35 8.17 22.44 6.63
CA ASN A 35 7.18 22.26 5.57
C ASN A 35 7.79 21.42 4.45
N VAL A 36 7.07 20.39 4.03
CA VAL A 36 7.32 19.63 2.79
C VAL A 36 5.98 19.57 2.05
N ALA A 37 5.61 20.69 1.47
CA ALA A 37 4.26 20.96 1.01
C ALA A 37 4.22 21.34 -0.47
N ALA A 38 3.01 21.33 -1.02
CA ALA A 38 2.74 21.67 -2.42
C ALA A 38 3.55 20.88 -3.45
N ILE A 39 3.76 19.61 -3.11
CA ILE A 39 4.44 18.66 -3.97
C ILE A 39 3.47 18.24 -5.09
N ASP A 40 3.46 19.01 -6.19
CA ASP A 40 2.83 18.61 -7.45
C ASP A 40 3.83 17.75 -8.27
N SER A 41 3.86 17.87 -9.59
CA SER A 41 4.72 17.13 -10.50
C SER A 41 6.05 17.87 -10.61
N PRO A 42 7.22 17.21 -10.44
CA PRO A 42 7.49 15.77 -10.46
C PRO A 42 7.64 15.10 -9.07
N GLY A 43 6.74 15.36 -8.13
CA GLY A 43 6.87 15.01 -6.71
C GLY A 43 7.23 13.55 -6.39
N LEU A 44 6.57 12.57 -7.02
CA LEU A 44 6.87 11.16 -6.77
C LEU A 44 8.29 10.79 -7.23
N THR A 45 8.72 11.31 -8.37
CA THR A 45 10.06 11.07 -8.92
C THR A 45 11.13 11.83 -8.14
N ALA A 46 10.81 13.03 -7.66
CA ALA A 46 11.70 13.89 -6.88
C ALA A 46 11.78 13.51 -5.39
N ALA A 47 10.92 12.61 -4.90
CA ALA A 47 10.85 12.26 -3.48
C ALA A 47 12.20 11.90 -2.83
N PRO A 48 13.11 11.13 -3.48
CA PRO A 48 14.45 10.88 -2.92
C PRO A 48 15.29 12.14 -2.76
N ALA A 49 15.28 13.05 -3.75
CA ALA A 49 16.03 14.30 -3.69
C ALA A 49 15.45 15.26 -2.64
N ILE A 50 14.12 15.33 -2.53
CA ILE A 50 13.44 16.08 -1.47
C ILE A 50 13.88 15.57 -0.10
N ALA A 51 13.95 14.24 0.09
CA ALA A 51 14.38 13.66 1.35
C ALA A 51 15.83 14.04 1.72
N GLU A 52 16.76 14.04 0.74
CA GLU A 52 18.13 14.50 0.95
C GLU A 52 18.18 15.98 1.35
N TYR A 53 17.42 16.83 0.67
CA TYR A 53 17.34 18.25 0.98
C TYR A 53 16.75 18.52 2.38
N VAL A 54 15.70 17.80 2.76
CA VAL A 54 15.14 17.86 4.13
C VAL A 54 16.19 17.46 5.18
N VAL A 55 16.99 16.42 4.91
CA VAL A 55 18.08 16.02 5.82
C VAL A 55 19.12 17.13 5.96
N GLU A 56 19.47 17.84 4.88
CA GLU A 56 20.39 18.97 4.93
C GLU A 56 19.86 20.13 5.77
N LEU A 57 18.58 20.51 5.60
CA LEU A 57 17.93 21.53 6.43
C LEU A 57 17.99 21.16 7.93
N ILE A 58 17.70 19.90 8.26
CA ILE A 58 17.78 19.41 9.64
C ILE A 58 19.22 19.45 10.16
N LYS A 59 20.23 19.06 9.35
CA LYS A 59 21.65 19.10 9.75
C LYS A 59 22.09 20.52 10.07
N ASN A 60 21.71 21.48 9.24
CA ASN A 60 22.09 22.87 9.41
C ASN A 60 21.51 23.47 10.70
N LYS A 61 20.31 23.03 11.11
CA LYS A 61 19.66 23.52 12.33
C LYS A 61 20.13 22.82 13.60
N LEU A 62 20.13 21.49 13.62
CA LEU A 62 20.37 20.71 14.84
C LEU A 62 21.85 20.38 15.06
N GLY A 63 22.67 20.42 13.99
CA GLY A 63 24.04 19.96 14.03
C GLY A 63 24.16 18.45 14.35
N ASN A 64 25.40 17.94 14.32
CA ASN A 64 25.79 16.65 14.93
C ASN A 64 24.86 15.44 14.68
N MET A 65 24.33 15.27 13.47
CA MET A 65 23.59 14.06 13.11
C MET A 65 24.54 12.94 12.66
N GLN A 66 24.39 11.76 13.27
CA GLN A 66 25.14 10.57 12.90
C GLN A 66 24.26 9.55 12.20
N LYS A 67 24.80 8.90 11.17
CA LYS A 67 24.11 7.78 10.53
C LYS A 67 23.99 6.64 11.53
N ARG A 68 22.79 6.07 11.64
CA ARG A 68 22.56 4.85 12.41
C ARG A 68 23.17 3.65 11.69
N ALA A 69 24.12 2.97 12.35
CA ALA A 69 24.81 1.81 11.79
C ALA A 69 23.89 0.58 11.61
N ASP A 70 22.81 0.51 12.38
CA ASP A 70 21.84 -0.59 12.38
C ASP A 70 20.65 -0.36 11.43
N PHE A 71 20.64 0.74 10.67
CA PHE A 71 19.55 1.03 9.74
C PHE A 71 19.63 0.16 8.49
N ASN A 72 18.56 -0.59 8.22
CA ASN A 72 18.40 -1.32 6.97
C ASN A 72 17.55 -0.48 5.98
N PRO A 73 18.14 0.07 4.91
CA PRO A 73 17.40 0.86 3.92
C PRO A 73 16.55 0.00 2.97
N ASN A 74 16.77 -1.32 2.96
CA ASN A 74 16.13 -2.21 2.00
C ASN A 74 14.86 -2.83 2.58
N ARG A 75 13.78 -2.73 1.80
CA ARG A 75 12.54 -3.46 2.08
C ARG A 75 12.64 -4.87 1.50
N ARG A 76 12.08 -5.87 2.20
CA ARG A 76 11.86 -7.20 1.62
C ARG A 76 11.07 -7.06 0.30
N PRO A 77 11.53 -7.62 -0.83
CA PRO A 77 10.82 -7.54 -2.10
C PRO A 77 9.42 -8.17 -1.99
N ASN A 78 8.48 -7.71 -2.80
CA ASN A 78 7.20 -8.40 -2.96
C ASN A 78 7.41 -9.58 -3.92
N ILE A 79 6.77 -10.70 -3.62
CA ILE A 79 6.68 -11.81 -4.56
C ILE A 79 5.48 -11.52 -5.46
N HIS A 80 5.70 -11.50 -6.76
CA HIS A 80 4.66 -11.47 -7.77
C HIS A 80 4.59 -12.86 -8.38
N PHE A 81 3.71 -13.70 -7.84
CA PHE A 81 3.72 -15.15 -8.11
C PHE A 81 3.67 -15.47 -9.61
N MET A 82 2.88 -14.70 -10.35
CA MET A 82 2.69 -14.91 -11.79
C MET A 82 3.90 -14.54 -12.64
N GLU A 83 4.79 -13.67 -12.14
CA GLU A 83 6.02 -13.25 -12.83
C GLU A 83 7.18 -14.23 -12.65
N LEU A 84 7.06 -15.18 -11.71
CA LEU A 84 8.04 -16.23 -11.49
C LEU A 84 8.05 -17.26 -12.62
N SER A 85 9.20 -17.90 -12.83
CA SER A 85 9.31 -19.08 -13.71
C SER A 85 8.57 -20.28 -13.13
N ASP A 86 8.24 -21.28 -13.97
CA ASP A 86 7.49 -22.45 -13.52
C ASP A 86 8.24 -23.28 -12.46
N THR A 87 9.57 -23.32 -12.53
CA THR A 87 10.42 -23.97 -11.52
C THR A 87 10.38 -23.24 -10.17
N GLU A 88 10.43 -21.91 -10.19
CA GLU A 88 10.30 -21.08 -8.99
C GLU A 88 8.89 -21.17 -8.38
N LYS A 89 7.85 -21.18 -9.23
CA LYS A 89 6.45 -21.40 -8.78
C LYS A 89 6.29 -22.75 -8.09
N ALA A 90 6.79 -23.82 -8.71
CA ALA A 90 6.71 -25.17 -8.14
C ALA A 90 7.43 -25.25 -6.79
N LYS A 91 8.64 -24.67 -6.69
CA LYS A 91 9.39 -24.59 -5.44
C LYS A 91 8.63 -23.83 -4.36
N LEU A 92 8.09 -22.65 -4.69
CA LEU A 92 7.37 -21.82 -3.72
C LEU A 92 6.07 -22.48 -3.25
N ILE A 93 5.35 -23.17 -4.13
CA ILE A 93 4.16 -23.97 -3.77
C ILE A 93 4.54 -25.12 -2.84
N GLN A 94 5.68 -25.77 -3.07
CA GLN A 94 6.18 -26.84 -2.22
C GLN A 94 6.53 -26.34 -0.81
N GLU A 95 7.16 -25.16 -0.71
CA GLU A 95 7.49 -24.50 0.57
C GLU A 95 6.24 -23.98 1.30
N ASP A 96 5.30 -23.40 0.55
CA ASP A 96 4.03 -22.90 1.06
C ASP A 96 2.89 -23.12 0.06
N PRO A 97 2.03 -24.14 0.29
CA PRO A 97 0.91 -24.49 -0.60
C PRO A 97 -0.09 -23.36 -0.84
N ARG A 98 -0.09 -22.29 -0.02
CA ARG A 98 -0.99 -21.14 -0.18
C ARG A 98 -0.64 -20.32 -1.43
N TYR A 99 0.59 -20.38 -1.92
CA TYR A 99 0.93 -19.80 -3.23
C TYR A 99 0.32 -20.59 -4.41
N GLY A 100 -0.14 -21.81 -4.19
CA GLY A 100 -0.87 -22.59 -5.22
C GLY A 100 -2.35 -22.26 -5.32
N ARG A 101 -2.88 -21.39 -4.45
CA ARG A 101 -4.32 -21.10 -4.34
C ARG A 101 -4.64 -19.71 -4.85
N ILE A 102 -5.19 -19.63 -6.07
CA ILE A 102 -5.63 -18.35 -6.64
C ILE A 102 -6.90 -17.85 -5.94
N ILE A 103 -6.81 -16.67 -5.32
CA ILE A 103 -7.92 -15.98 -4.66
C ILE A 103 -8.56 -14.96 -5.60
N CYS A 104 -7.76 -14.17 -6.33
CA CYS A 104 -8.26 -13.24 -7.34
C CYS A 104 -7.93 -13.73 -8.74
N ARG A 105 -8.93 -14.21 -9.48
CA ARG A 105 -8.73 -14.65 -10.88
C ARG A 105 -8.41 -13.50 -11.83
N CYS A 106 -8.98 -12.31 -11.61
CA CYS A 106 -8.78 -11.18 -12.52
C CYS A 106 -7.33 -10.67 -12.53
N GLU A 107 -6.71 -10.58 -11.35
CA GLU A 107 -5.34 -10.10 -11.17
C GLU A 107 -4.36 -11.26 -10.94
N GLN A 108 -4.85 -12.50 -10.93
CA GLN A 108 -4.09 -13.74 -10.70
C GLN A 108 -3.31 -13.73 -9.38
N ILE A 109 -3.96 -13.30 -8.30
CA ILE A 109 -3.34 -13.17 -6.98
C ILE A 109 -3.63 -14.39 -6.12
N THR A 110 -2.59 -14.93 -5.52
CA THR A 110 -2.61 -16.11 -4.65
C THR A 110 -2.97 -15.78 -3.19
N GLU A 111 -3.37 -16.79 -2.41
CA GLU A 111 -3.55 -16.66 -0.96
C GLU A 111 -2.22 -16.28 -0.28
N GLY A 112 -1.10 -16.86 -0.73
CA GLY A 112 0.24 -16.55 -0.23
C GLY A 112 0.62 -15.07 -0.36
N GLU A 113 0.35 -14.45 -1.51
CA GLU A 113 0.58 -13.02 -1.73
C GLU A 113 -0.26 -12.12 -0.82
N ILE A 114 -1.51 -12.51 -0.55
CA ILE A 114 -2.40 -11.76 0.36
C ILE A 114 -1.87 -11.83 1.80
N ILE A 115 -1.47 -13.01 2.26
CA ILE A 115 -0.91 -13.20 3.60
C ILE A 115 0.42 -12.45 3.73
N ASP A 116 1.26 -12.48 2.69
CA ASP A 116 2.53 -11.75 2.68
C ASP A 116 2.32 -10.26 2.97
N VAL A 117 1.35 -9.61 2.31
CA VAL A 117 1.10 -8.17 2.53
C VAL A 117 0.47 -7.86 3.88
N ILE A 118 -0.26 -8.81 4.49
CA ILE A 118 -0.81 -8.69 5.84
C ILE A 118 0.30 -8.79 6.90
N LYS A 119 1.25 -9.73 6.73
CA LYS A 119 2.31 -10.00 7.74
C LYS A 119 3.50 -9.04 7.70
N ARG A 120 3.55 -8.12 6.73
CA ARG A 120 4.61 -7.10 6.65
C ARG A 120 4.54 -6.11 7.82
N LYS A 121 5.65 -5.42 8.08
CA LYS A 121 5.68 -4.22 8.95
C LYS A 121 4.69 -3.19 8.39
N VAL A 122 3.83 -2.65 9.26
CA VAL A 122 2.69 -1.80 8.85
C VAL A 122 1.89 -2.51 7.73
N GLY A 123 1.51 -3.76 7.98
CA GLY A 123 0.87 -4.63 6.99
C GLY A 123 -0.55 -4.20 6.63
N ALA A 124 -1.11 -4.81 5.59
CA ALA A 124 -2.51 -4.58 5.23
C ALA A 124 -3.46 -5.03 6.36
N ARG A 125 -4.47 -4.22 6.65
CA ARG A 125 -5.49 -4.49 7.69
C ARG A 125 -6.93 -4.39 7.19
N THR A 126 -7.14 -3.76 6.04
CA THR A 126 -8.46 -3.53 5.42
C THR A 126 -8.50 -4.13 4.03
N LEU A 127 -9.70 -4.32 3.46
CA LEU A 127 -9.83 -4.81 2.09
C LEU A 127 -9.06 -3.94 1.09
N ASP A 128 -9.24 -2.62 1.16
CA ASP A 128 -8.55 -1.69 0.27
C ASP A 128 -7.05 -1.61 0.59
N GLY A 129 -6.65 -1.87 1.84
CA GLY A 129 -5.24 -2.06 2.22
C GLY A 129 -4.59 -3.24 1.50
N VAL A 130 -5.28 -4.39 1.40
CA VAL A 130 -4.81 -5.54 0.62
C VAL A 130 -4.85 -5.22 -0.87
N LYS A 131 -5.94 -4.62 -1.38
CA LYS A 131 -6.09 -4.20 -2.78
C LYS A 131 -4.95 -3.30 -3.24
N ARG A 132 -4.57 -2.27 -2.47
CA ARG A 132 -3.47 -1.36 -2.85
C ARG A 132 -2.10 -2.03 -2.85
N ARG A 133 -1.90 -3.09 -2.06
CA ARG A 133 -0.59 -3.74 -1.89
C ARG A 133 -0.38 -4.97 -2.76
N ALA A 134 -1.41 -5.79 -2.95
CA ALA A 134 -1.36 -7.05 -3.69
C ALA A 134 -2.32 -7.11 -4.88
N ARG A 135 -3.20 -6.09 -5.05
CA ARG A 135 -4.16 -5.97 -6.15
C ARG A 135 -5.44 -6.83 -6.17
N PRO A 136 -5.76 -7.77 -5.24
CA PRO A 136 -7.06 -8.43 -5.33
C PRO A 136 -8.17 -7.38 -5.22
N GLY A 137 -9.16 -7.46 -6.13
CA GLY A 137 -10.22 -6.46 -6.23
C GLY A 137 -9.90 -5.24 -7.10
N SER A 138 -8.75 -5.20 -7.76
CA SER A 138 -8.41 -4.16 -8.76
C SER A 138 -8.77 -4.52 -10.20
N GLY A 139 -9.04 -5.81 -10.47
CA GLY A 139 -9.37 -6.28 -11.82
C GLY A 139 -10.84 -6.08 -12.22
N ARG A 140 -11.26 -6.68 -13.33
CA ARG A 140 -12.59 -6.43 -13.95
C ARG A 140 -13.80 -6.52 -13.01
N CYS A 141 -13.77 -7.42 -12.02
CA CYS A 141 -14.87 -7.61 -11.09
C CYS A 141 -14.89 -6.62 -9.90
N GLN A 142 -13.87 -5.77 -9.75
CA GLN A 142 -13.73 -4.80 -8.65
C GLN A 142 -13.94 -5.37 -7.24
N GLY A 143 -13.57 -6.64 -7.03
CA GLY A 143 -13.70 -7.32 -5.73
C GLY A 143 -14.98 -8.10 -5.55
N GLY A 144 -15.94 -8.02 -6.49
CA GLY A 144 -17.23 -8.72 -6.39
C GLY A 144 -17.16 -10.23 -6.22
N LEU A 145 -16.03 -10.87 -6.56
CA LEU A 145 -15.82 -12.32 -6.39
C LEU A 145 -14.82 -12.66 -5.28
N CYS A 146 -13.70 -11.94 -5.20
CA CYS A 146 -12.62 -12.29 -4.28
C CYS A 146 -12.75 -11.66 -2.90
N ALA A 147 -13.55 -10.59 -2.74
CA ALA A 147 -13.63 -9.85 -1.47
C ALA A 147 -14.02 -10.73 -0.28
N PRO A 148 -15.05 -11.61 -0.32
CA PRO A 148 -15.38 -12.45 0.83
C PRO A 148 -14.21 -13.32 1.31
N ARG A 149 -13.48 -13.95 0.37
CA ARG A 149 -12.29 -14.76 0.70
C ARG A 149 -11.14 -13.90 1.24
N VAL A 150 -10.95 -12.70 0.70
CA VAL A 150 -9.93 -11.78 1.24
C VAL A 150 -10.29 -11.36 2.66
N MET A 151 -11.57 -11.12 2.96
CA MET A 151 -12.03 -10.82 4.33
C MET A 151 -11.77 -11.97 5.29
N GLU A 152 -12.09 -13.21 4.90
CA GLU A 152 -11.79 -14.42 5.68
C GLU A 152 -10.29 -14.55 5.97
N ILE A 153 -9.43 -14.28 4.98
CA ILE A 153 -7.97 -14.30 5.16
C ILE A 153 -7.52 -13.19 6.13
N ILE A 154 -8.03 -11.96 5.97
CA ILE A 154 -7.70 -10.86 6.89
C ILE A 154 -8.10 -11.21 8.32
N ALA A 155 -9.35 -11.63 8.54
CA ALA A 155 -9.88 -12.00 9.84
C ALA A 155 -9.02 -13.09 10.50
N ARG A 156 -8.70 -14.15 9.75
CA ARG A 156 -7.86 -15.26 10.20
C ARG A 156 -6.44 -14.81 10.56
N GLU A 157 -5.77 -14.06 9.69
CA GLU A 157 -4.37 -13.67 9.91
C GLU A 157 -4.20 -12.58 10.98
N LEU A 158 -5.25 -11.82 11.29
CA LEU A 158 -5.26 -10.81 12.35
C LEU A 158 -5.89 -11.29 13.65
N GLY A 159 -6.59 -12.43 13.65
CA GLY A 159 -7.26 -12.96 14.84
C GLY A 159 -8.46 -12.12 15.29
N ILE A 160 -9.18 -11.52 14.34
CA ILE A 160 -10.37 -10.68 14.59
C ILE A 160 -11.62 -11.35 14.04
N ASP A 161 -12.81 -10.93 14.49
CA ASP A 161 -14.05 -11.38 13.87
C ASP A 161 -14.16 -10.82 12.44
N ILE A 162 -14.76 -11.58 11.53
CA ILE A 162 -14.95 -11.13 10.14
C ILE A 162 -15.80 -9.86 10.04
N THR A 163 -16.68 -9.59 11.01
CA THR A 163 -17.46 -8.35 11.08
C THR A 163 -16.61 -7.12 11.42
N GLU A 164 -15.42 -7.31 11.99
CA GLU A 164 -14.46 -6.23 12.27
C GLU A 164 -13.64 -5.86 11.03
N VAL A 165 -13.71 -6.65 9.95
CA VAL A 165 -13.03 -6.33 8.69
C VAL A 165 -13.77 -5.19 7.98
N VAL A 166 -13.09 -4.06 7.85
CA VAL A 166 -13.59 -2.86 7.18
C VAL A 166 -13.05 -2.72 5.75
N LYS A 167 -13.73 -1.90 4.95
CA LYS A 167 -13.35 -1.64 3.56
C LYS A 167 -12.04 -0.87 3.46
N ASP A 168 -11.95 0.30 4.08
CA ASP A 168 -10.80 1.22 3.95
C ASP A 168 -10.43 1.94 5.26
N SER A 169 -11.41 2.53 5.94
CA SER A 169 -11.30 3.27 7.21
C SER A 169 -12.14 2.61 8.33
N GLU A 170 -11.93 3.03 9.57
CA GLU A 170 -12.57 2.44 10.77
C GLU A 170 -14.10 2.37 10.68
N ASP A 171 -14.76 3.38 10.10
CA ASP A 171 -16.22 3.44 9.98
C ASP A 171 -16.78 2.84 8.66
N SER A 172 -15.93 2.18 7.87
CA SER A 172 -16.31 1.63 6.55
C SER A 172 -16.71 0.15 6.62
N TYR A 173 -17.71 -0.14 7.45
CA TYR A 173 -18.19 -1.51 7.69
C TYR A 173 -18.68 -2.20 6.43
N ILE A 174 -18.33 -3.48 6.27
CA ILE A 174 -18.80 -4.34 5.18
C ILE A 174 -19.90 -5.29 5.68
N LEU A 175 -19.67 -5.92 6.83
CA LEU A 175 -20.60 -6.81 7.49
C LEU A 175 -21.01 -6.18 8.82
N THR A 176 -22.31 -6.04 9.05
CA THR A 176 -22.87 -5.45 10.28
C THR A 176 -23.54 -6.49 11.19
N GLY A 177 -23.58 -7.75 10.76
CA GLY A 177 -24.16 -8.85 11.52
C GLY A 177 -24.48 -10.06 10.64
N LYS A 178 -24.91 -11.14 11.28
CA LYS A 178 -25.39 -12.33 10.57
C LYS A 178 -26.80 -12.07 10.02
N THR A 179 -26.99 -12.35 8.74
CA THR A 179 -28.33 -12.48 8.14
C THR A 179 -28.80 -13.92 8.27
N LYS A 180 -30.13 -14.11 8.32
CA LYS A 180 -30.80 -15.41 8.51
C LYS A 180 -30.41 -16.44 7.46
#